data_AF-A0ABC8SLS7-F1
#
_entry.id   AF-A0ABC8SLS7-F1
#
_cell.length_a   1.000
_cell.length_b   1.000
_cell.length_c   1.000
_cell.angle_alpha   90.00
_cell.angle_beta   90.00
_cell.angle_gamma   90.00
#
_symmetry.space_group_name_H-M   'P 1'
#
loop_
_entity.id
_entity.type
_entity.pdbx_description
1 polymer ?
#
loop_
_entity_poly.entity_id
_entity_poly.type
_entity_poly.pdbx_seq_one_letter_code
_entity_poly.pdbx_strand_id
1 'polypeptide(L)'
;MRCLRRVLKPVGLGKIAKLINAGKIDSSELITMKTLKDAGAIGKQIRDGVRLMGRGAEHVTWPIHLEVSRVTVRAKAAVEAAGGSVRRVYYNKLGFRALLKPEWFEKKGRLLPRAARPPPKQKDKVDSIGRLPAPTKPIPFSPEEKEAMAAPPA
;
A
#
# COMPACT_ATOMS: atom_id res chain seq x y z
N MET A 1 -0.63 -24.37 -15.08
CA MET A 1 -0.05 -23.20 -14.37
C MET A 1 -0.87 -22.85 -13.13
N ARG A 2 -0.38 -23.08 -11.89
CA ARG A 2 -1.06 -22.60 -10.68
C ARG A 2 -1.01 -21.07 -10.64
N CYS A 3 -2.14 -20.41 -10.87
CA CYS A 3 -2.30 -19.02 -10.47
C CYS A 3 -2.06 -18.95 -8.96
N LEU A 4 -0.94 -18.36 -8.55
CA LEU A 4 -0.64 -18.12 -7.14
C LEU A 4 -1.75 -17.23 -6.57
N ARG A 5 -2.72 -17.85 -5.89
CA ARG A 5 -3.83 -17.17 -5.23
C ARG A 5 -3.25 -16.37 -4.07
N ARG A 6 -3.07 -15.06 -4.26
CA ARG A 6 -2.66 -14.12 -3.20
C ARG A 6 -3.84 -13.88 -2.27
N VAL A 7 -3.63 -14.10 -0.98
CA VAL A 7 -4.60 -13.82 0.07
C VAL A 7 -4.31 -12.44 0.64
N LEU A 8 -5.06 -11.46 0.13
CA LEU A 8 -4.97 -10.08 0.60
C LEU A 8 -5.91 -9.86 1.78
N LYS A 9 -5.44 -9.16 2.81
CA LYS A 9 -6.26 -8.82 3.96
C LYS A 9 -7.10 -7.58 3.65
N PRO A 10 -8.43 -7.63 3.82
CA PRO A 10 -9.27 -6.47 3.60
C PRO A 10 -9.15 -5.45 4.73
N VAL A 11 -9.11 -4.16 4.39
CA VAL A 11 -9.15 -3.04 5.34
C VAL A 11 -10.19 -2.04 4.88
N GLY A 12 -11.07 -1.61 5.79
CA GLY A 12 -12.09 -0.61 5.52
C GLY A 12 -11.62 0.81 5.85
N LEU A 13 -11.99 1.79 5.02
CA LEU A 13 -11.72 3.21 5.24
C LEU A 13 -12.21 3.72 6.61
N GLY A 14 -13.40 3.32 7.05
CA GLY A 14 -13.94 3.71 8.35
C GLY A 14 -13.10 3.22 9.53
N LYS A 15 -12.35 2.12 9.37
CA LYS A 15 -11.40 1.66 10.42
C LYS A 15 -10.18 2.58 10.49
N ILE A 16 -9.71 3.06 9.34
CA ILE A 16 -8.58 4.00 9.26
C ILE A 16 -9.00 5.34 9.88
N ALA A 17 -10.18 5.85 9.54
CA ALA A 17 -10.73 7.07 10.14
C ALA A 17 -10.80 7.00 11.68
N LYS A 18 -11.26 5.85 12.22
CA LYS A 18 -11.26 5.62 13.68
C LYS A 18 -9.86 5.65 14.31
N LEU A 19 -8.85 5.15 13.59
CA LEU A 19 -7.47 5.15 14.09
C LEU A 19 -6.83 6.54 14.03
N ILE A 20 -7.20 7.36 13.04
CA ILE A 20 -6.81 8.77 12.96
C ILE A 20 -7.42 9.54 14.13
N ASN A 21 -8.72 9.36 14.39
CA ASN A 21 -9.39 9.96 15.55
C ASN A 21 -8.76 9.53 16.88
N ALA A 22 -8.26 8.30 16.97
CA ALA A 22 -7.55 7.80 18.14
C ALA A 22 -6.09 8.27 18.23
N GLY A 23 -5.60 9.07 17.27
CA GLY A 23 -4.23 9.58 17.24
C GLY A 23 -3.15 8.52 16.99
N LYS A 24 -3.52 7.36 16.42
CA LYS A 24 -2.57 6.27 16.11
C LYS A 24 -1.98 6.35 14.71
N ILE A 25 -2.61 7.13 13.85
CA ILE A 25 -2.21 7.32 12.45
C ILE A 25 -2.27 8.81 12.15
N ASP A 26 -1.16 9.32 11.63
CA ASP A 26 -1.08 10.68 11.13
C ASP A 26 -1.54 10.74 9.67
N SER A 27 -2.42 11.68 9.36
CA SER A 27 -2.94 11.90 8.00
C SER A 27 -1.99 12.66 7.09
N SER A 28 -1.04 13.41 7.68
CA SER A 28 -0.03 14.18 6.94
C SER A 28 1.06 13.31 6.31
N GLU A 29 1.29 12.11 6.85
CA GLU A 29 2.31 11.19 6.35
C GLU A 29 1.73 10.16 5.38
N LEU A 30 2.63 9.50 4.64
CA LEU A 30 2.25 8.41 3.77
C LEU A 30 1.86 7.17 4.59
N ILE A 31 0.60 6.76 4.49
CA ILE A 31 0.11 5.57 5.19
C ILE A 31 0.50 4.32 4.38
N THR A 32 1.56 3.65 4.84
CA THR A 32 2.02 2.39 4.26
C THR A 32 1.43 1.16 4.95
N MET A 33 1.62 -0.02 4.36
CA MET A 33 1.25 -1.29 4.99
C MET A 33 1.96 -1.57 6.31
N LYS A 34 3.13 -0.96 6.56
CA LYS A 34 3.82 -1.02 7.85
C LYS A 34 3.05 -0.23 8.89
N THR A 35 2.76 1.05 8.61
CA THR A 35 1.97 1.94 9.47
C THR A 35 0.62 1.33 9.83
N LEU A 36 -0.09 0.74 8.86
CA LEU A 36 -1.38 0.08 9.10
C LEU A 36 -1.29 -1.14 10.04
N LYS A 37 -0.16 -1.85 10.02
CA LYS A 37 0.05 -2.98 10.92
C LYS A 37 0.40 -2.49 12.33
N ASP A 38 1.27 -1.50 12.43
CA ASP A 38 1.72 -0.94 13.70
C ASP A 38 0.56 -0.24 14.43
N ALA A 39 -0.31 0.45 13.69
CA ALA A 39 -1.55 1.03 14.21
C ALA A 39 -2.65 0.00 14.57
N GLY A 40 -2.47 -1.29 14.24
CA GLY A 40 -3.46 -2.34 14.51
C GLY A 40 -4.70 -2.30 13.60
N ALA A 41 -4.64 -1.60 12.47
CA ALA A 41 -5.69 -1.64 11.45
C ALA A 41 -5.86 -3.06 10.90
N ILE A 42 -4.78 -3.84 10.88
CA ILE A 42 -4.71 -5.20 10.33
C ILE A 42 -4.36 -6.19 11.46
N GLY A 43 -4.86 -7.42 11.36
CA GLY A 43 -4.53 -8.49 12.31
C GLY A 43 -3.04 -8.90 12.26
N LYS A 44 -2.61 -9.67 13.27
CA LYS A 44 -1.20 -10.08 13.47
C LYS A 44 -0.52 -10.74 12.26
N GLN A 45 -1.28 -11.42 11.40
CA GLN A 45 -0.73 -12.16 10.26
C GLN A 45 -1.16 -11.56 8.91
N ILE A 46 -0.19 -11.01 8.18
CA ILE A 46 -0.33 -10.55 6.80
C ILE A 46 0.60 -11.39 5.94
N ARG A 47 0.03 -12.09 4.94
CA ARG A 47 0.80 -12.97 4.05
C ARG A 47 1.19 -12.24 2.77
N ASP A 48 0.20 -11.80 1.99
CA ASP A 48 0.44 -11.31 0.64
C ASP A 48 0.18 -9.81 0.47
N GLY A 49 -0.35 -9.12 1.50
CA GLY A 49 -0.57 -7.67 1.48
C GLY A 49 -2.00 -7.27 1.85
N VAL A 50 -2.38 -6.05 1.46
CA VAL A 50 -3.61 -5.38 1.91
C VAL A 50 -4.48 -4.99 0.72
N ARG A 51 -5.79 -5.20 0.86
CA ARG A 51 -6.82 -4.73 -0.07
C ARG A 51 -7.68 -3.68 0.62
N LEU A 52 -7.69 -2.46 0.09
CA LEU A 52 -8.52 -1.38 0.59
C LEU A 52 -9.97 -1.53 0.11
N MET A 53 -10.92 -1.32 1.03
CA MET A 53 -12.36 -1.40 0.80
C MET A 53 -13.04 -0.11 1.22
N GLY A 54 -14.04 0.33 0.44
CA GLY A 54 -14.78 1.58 0.67
C GLY A 54 -15.82 1.51 1.80
N ARG A 55 -15.63 0.64 2.80
CA ARG A 55 -16.55 0.52 3.93
C ARG A 55 -16.32 1.68 4.90
N GLY A 56 -17.35 2.48 5.15
CA GLY A 56 -17.27 3.67 6.01
C GLY A 56 -16.49 4.82 5.36
N ALA A 57 -16.63 4.99 4.04
CA ALA A 57 -16.03 6.08 3.28
C ALA A 57 -16.47 7.47 3.75
N GLU A 58 -17.67 7.58 4.31
CA GLU A 58 -18.28 8.83 4.80
C GLU A 58 -17.51 9.47 5.96
N HIS A 59 -16.70 8.69 6.69
CA HIS A 59 -15.93 9.19 7.82
C HIS A 59 -14.53 9.69 7.43
N VAL A 60 -14.19 9.68 6.15
CA VAL A 60 -12.92 10.18 5.65
C VAL A 60 -13.10 11.59 5.15
N THR A 61 -12.80 12.55 6.02
CA THR A 61 -12.84 13.99 5.72
C THR A 61 -11.47 14.59 5.45
N TRP A 62 -10.39 13.92 5.87
CA TRP A 62 -9.02 14.39 5.67
C TRP A 62 -8.44 13.93 4.33
N PRO A 63 -7.49 14.69 3.75
CA PRO A 63 -6.69 14.20 2.63
C PRO A 63 -5.77 13.09 3.12
N ILE A 64 -5.90 11.89 2.54
CA ILE A 64 -5.11 10.72 2.93
C ILE A 64 -4.28 10.21 1.74
N HIS A 65 -2.98 10.00 1.97
CA HIS A 65 -2.10 9.35 1.01
C HIS A 65 -1.83 7.91 1.42
N LEU A 66 -2.16 6.95 0.55
CA LEU A 66 -2.12 5.51 0.86
C LEU A 66 -1.25 4.71 -0.12
N GLU A 67 -0.38 3.86 0.41
CA GLU A 67 0.30 2.81 -0.36
C GLU A 67 -0.19 1.42 0.06
N VAL A 68 -0.92 0.76 -0.83
CA VAL A 68 -1.51 -0.56 -0.57
C VAL A 68 -1.33 -1.49 -1.77
N SER A 69 -1.57 -2.80 -1.59
CA SER A 69 -1.38 -3.75 -2.70
C SER A 69 -2.49 -3.67 -3.73
N ARG A 70 -3.75 -3.49 -3.29
CA ARG A 70 -4.93 -3.36 -4.15
C ARG A 70 -5.99 -2.46 -3.54
N VAL A 71 -6.83 -1.91 -4.39
CA VAL A 71 -7.89 -0.96 -4.03
C VAL A 71 -9.15 -1.34 -4.82
N THR A 72 -10.33 -1.16 -4.24
CA THR A 72 -11.59 -1.24 -4.99
C THR A 72 -11.92 0.11 -5.61
N VAL A 73 -12.63 0.12 -6.74
CA VAL A 73 -13.03 1.36 -7.43
C VAL A 73 -13.73 2.33 -6.47
N ARG A 74 -14.69 1.83 -5.67
CA ARG A 74 -15.39 2.63 -4.64
C ARG A 74 -14.46 3.24 -3.59
N ALA A 75 -13.40 2.53 -3.18
CA ALA A 75 -12.46 3.06 -2.20
C ALA A 75 -11.57 4.15 -2.81
N LYS A 76 -11.14 3.96 -4.07
CA LYS A 76 -10.34 4.95 -4.80
C LYS A 76 -11.12 6.25 -4.96
N ALA A 77 -12.36 6.17 -5.46
CA ALA A 77 -13.24 7.33 -5.64
C ALA A 77 -13.48 8.09 -4.32
N ALA A 78 -13.68 7.38 -3.21
CA ALA A 78 -13.87 8.01 -1.91
C ALA A 78 -12.62 8.76 -1.41
N VAL A 79 -11.42 8.20 -1.62
CA VAL A 79 -10.17 8.86 -1.21
C VAL A 79 -9.87 10.06 -2.10
N GLU A 80 -10.10 9.95 -3.40
CA GLU A 80 -9.96 11.08 -4.34
C GLU A 80 -10.95 12.20 -4.04
N ALA A 81 -12.20 11.87 -3.66
CA ALA A 81 -13.19 12.85 -3.23
C ALA A 81 -12.78 13.58 -1.93
N ALA A 82 -12.05 12.91 -1.05
CA ALA A 82 -11.46 13.52 0.15
C ALA A 82 -10.16 14.30 -0.13
N GLY A 83 -9.72 14.41 -1.39
CA GLY A 83 -8.49 15.11 -1.79
C GLY A 83 -7.20 14.31 -1.53
N GLY A 84 -7.32 13.00 -1.29
CA GLY A 84 -6.19 12.09 -1.09
C GLY A 84 -5.67 11.44 -2.36
N SER A 85 -4.65 10.60 -2.23
CA SER A 85 -4.13 9.79 -3.34
C SER A 85 -3.84 8.35 -2.91
N VAL A 86 -4.03 7.40 -3.83
CA VAL A 86 -3.80 5.98 -3.55
C VAL A 86 -2.90 5.35 -4.60
N ARG A 87 -1.82 4.70 -4.17
CA ARG A 87 -0.85 4.01 -5.03
C ARG A 87 -0.92 2.50 -4.81
N ARG A 88 -0.97 1.72 -5.89
CA ARG A 88 -0.95 0.25 -5.82
C ARG A 88 0.48 -0.26 -5.93
N VAL A 89 0.97 -0.88 -4.88
CA VAL A 89 2.37 -1.29 -4.76
C VAL A 89 2.52 -2.81 -4.72
N TYR A 90 3.42 -3.34 -5.55
CA TYR A 90 3.79 -4.75 -5.52
C TYR A 90 4.90 -5.04 -4.51
N TYR A 91 4.65 -6.00 -3.62
CA TYR A 91 5.68 -6.64 -2.82
C TYR A 91 5.66 -8.16 -3.02
N ASN A 92 6.84 -8.76 -3.13
CA ASN A 92 7.05 -10.20 -2.96
C ASN A 92 6.97 -10.56 -1.45
N LYS A 93 6.75 -11.82 -1.09
CA LYS A 93 6.69 -12.28 0.32
C LYS A 93 7.93 -11.87 1.12
N LEU A 94 9.10 -12.01 0.51
CA LEU A 94 10.38 -11.67 1.14
C LEU A 94 10.52 -10.15 1.32
N GLY A 95 10.22 -9.35 0.28
CA GLY A 95 10.25 -7.89 0.37
C GLY A 95 9.20 -7.34 1.32
N PHE A 96 8.03 -7.96 1.39
CA PHE A 96 6.98 -7.59 2.33
C PHE A 96 7.39 -7.87 3.78
N ARG A 97 8.08 -8.99 4.03
CA ARG A 97 8.67 -9.26 5.35
C ARG A 97 9.72 -8.22 5.73
N ALA A 98 10.55 -7.80 4.76
CA ALA A 98 11.56 -6.76 4.98
C ALA A 98 10.91 -5.41 5.31
N LEU A 99 9.81 -5.05 4.66
CA LEU A 99 9.03 -3.86 5.01
C LEU A 99 8.49 -3.92 6.45
N LEU A 100 7.90 -5.05 6.82
CA LEU A 100 7.21 -5.19 8.10
C LEU A 100 8.14 -5.39 9.30
N LYS A 101 9.32 -5.98 9.10
CA LYS A 101 10.27 -6.36 10.16
C LYS A 101 11.71 -6.26 9.65
N PRO A 102 12.25 -5.04 9.48
CA PRO A 102 13.65 -4.86 9.06
C PRO A 102 14.64 -5.40 10.10
N GLU A 103 14.34 -5.24 11.40
CA GLU A 103 15.11 -5.77 12.55
C GLU A 103 15.45 -7.26 12.45
N TRP A 104 14.58 -8.05 11.82
CA TRP A 104 14.79 -9.49 11.66
C TRP A 104 15.90 -9.80 10.66
N PHE A 105 16.10 -8.94 9.66
CA PHE A 105 17.17 -9.07 8.67
C PHE A 105 18.52 -8.69 9.29
N GLU A 106 18.54 -7.61 10.07
CA GLU A 106 19.71 -7.15 10.83
C GLU A 106 20.17 -8.24 11.81
N LYS A 107 19.25 -8.79 12.62
CA LYS A 107 19.56 -9.87 13.57
C LYS A 107 20.09 -11.14 12.91
N LYS A 108 19.72 -11.40 11.66
CA LYS A 108 20.21 -12.55 10.88
C LYS A 108 21.50 -12.27 10.10
N GLY A 109 22.07 -11.06 10.23
CA GLY A 109 23.24 -10.64 9.46
C GLY A 109 22.99 -10.59 7.95
N ARG A 110 21.73 -10.38 7.52
CA ARG A 110 21.36 -10.30 6.11
C ARG A 110 21.05 -8.86 5.74
N LEU A 111 21.58 -8.42 4.59
CA LEU A 111 21.24 -7.13 4.01
C LEU A 111 19.77 -7.08 3.57
N LEU A 112 19.21 -5.86 3.53
CA LEU A 112 17.86 -5.66 3.03
C LEU A 112 17.79 -6.05 1.54
N PRO A 113 16.82 -6.89 1.17
CA PRO A 113 16.66 -7.35 -0.20
C PRO A 113 16.23 -6.19 -1.10
N ARG A 114 16.76 -6.15 -2.33
CA ARG A 114 16.20 -5.26 -3.36
C ARG A 114 14.77 -5.68 -3.68
N ALA A 115 13.94 -4.71 -4.03
CA ALA A 115 12.56 -4.98 -4.38
C ALA A 115 12.46 -5.78 -5.70
N ALA A 116 11.73 -6.89 -5.64
CA ALA A 116 11.55 -7.75 -6.81
C ALA A 116 10.57 -7.12 -7.80
N ARG A 117 10.88 -7.24 -9.09
CA ARG A 117 9.96 -6.88 -10.18
C ARG A 117 8.71 -7.78 -10.12
N PRO A 118 7.52 -7.24 -10.42
CA PRO A 118 6.30 -8.04 -10.46
C PRO A 118 6.36 -9.07 -11.59
N PRO A 119 5.78 -10.27 -11.40
CA PRO A 119 5.62 -11.24 -12.47
C PRO A 119 4.68 -10.66 -13.56
N PRO A 120 4.82 -11.07 -14.83
CA PRO A 120 4.07 -10.48 -15.95
C PRO A 120 2.56 -10.37 -15.70
N LYS A 121 1.94 -11.41 -15.15
CA LYS A 121 0.49 -11.45 -14.84
C LYS A 121 0.00 -10.42 -13.80
N GLN A 122 0.92 -9.81 -13.06
CA GLN A 122 0.61 -8.83 -12.01
C GLN A 122 1.09 -7.44 -12.36
N LYS A 123 1.88 -7.26 -13.43
CA LYS A 123 2.45 -5.99 -13.83
C LYS A 123 1.36 -4.96 -14.11
N ASP A 124 0.30 -5.32 -14.82
CA ASP A 124 -0.81 -4.41 -15.19
C ASP A 124 -1.70 -4.02 -13.99
N LYS A 125 -1.59 -4.77 -12.88
CA LYS A 125 -2.43 -4.59 -11.70
C LYS A 125 -1.79 -3.72 -10.63
N VAL A 126 -0.56 -3.29 -10.82
CA VAL A 126 0.22 -2.51 -9.85
C VAL A 126 0.81 -1.30 -10.54
N ASP A 127 0.78 -0.17 -9.86
CA ASP A 127 1.33 1.07 -10.39
C ASP A 127 2.85 1.08 -10.21
N SER A 128 3.35 0.54 -9.08
CA SER A 128 4.77 0.67 -8.75
C SER A 128 5.35 -0.51 -7.96
N ILE A 129 6.68 -0.60 -8.01
CA ILE A 129 7.47 -1.59 -7.29
C ILE A 129 7.71 -1.06 -5.87
N GLY A 130 7.47 -1.91 -4.86
CA GLY A 130 7.61 -1.50 -3.47
C GLY A 130 9.03 -1.10 -3.10
N ARG A 131 9.19 0.06 -2.47
CA ARG A 131 10.49 0.58 -2.03
C ARG A 131 10.76 0.18 -0.58
N LEU A 132 12.01 -0.12 -0.26
CA LEU A 132 12.50 -0.38 1.09
C LEU A 132 13.63 0.62 1.37
N PRO A 133 13.70 1.28 2.55
CA PRO A 133 12.77 1.26 3.68
C PRO A 133 11.42 1.94 3.37
N ALA A 134 10.45 1.86 4.29
CA ALA A 134 9.11 2.41 4.09
C ALA A 134 9.20 3.92 3.76
N PRO A 135 8.64 4.37 2.64
CA PRO A 135 8.61 5.80 2.31
C PRO A 135 7.71 6.53 3.33
N THR A 136 8.26 7.55 3.98
CA THR A 136 7.53 8.39 4.95
C THR A 136 6.87 9.60 4.30
N LYS A 137 7.48 10.15 3.24
CA LYS A 137 6.93 11.31 2.54
C LYS A 137 5.92 10.87 1.47
N PRO A 138 4.75 11.53 1.38
CA PRO A 138 3.84 11.33 0.26
C PRO A 138 4.54 11.82 -1.02
N ILE A 139 4.98 10.89 -1.85
CA ILE A 139 5.60 11.22 -3.12
C ILE A 139 4.46 11.56 -4.08
N PRO A 140 4.35 12.81 -4.58
CA PRO A 140 3.46 13.08 -5.70
C PRO A 140 3.93 12.22 -6.88
N PHE A 141 3.00 11.69 -7.69
CA PHE A 141 3.35 10.99 -8.92
C PHE A 141 4.40 11.82 -9.67
N SER A 142 5.63 11.32 -9.78
CA SER A 142 6.63 12.03 -10.56
C SER A 142 6.14 12.04 -12.02
N PRO A 143 6.25 13.18 -12.74
CA PRO A 143 5.70 13.34 -14.08
C PRO A 143 6.15 12.24 -15.07
N GLU A 144 7.32 11.62 -14.84
CA GLU A 144 7.84 10.50 -15.64
C GLU A 144 6.95 9.23 -15.65
N GLU A 145 6.15 8.97 -14.60
CA GLU A 145 5.18 7.86 -14.59
C GLU A 145 3.87 8.23 -15.31
N LYS A 146 3.57 9.52 -15.44
CA LYS A 146 2.39 10.03 -16.16
C LYS A 146 2.57 9.97 -17.67
N GLU A 147 3.79 10.22 -18.17
CA GLU A 147 4.14 10.13 -19.59
C GLU A 147 4.13 8.68 -20.12
N ALA A 148 4.57 7.71 -19.32
CA ALA A 148 4.51 6.30 -19.70
C ALA A 148 3.09 5.71 -19.78
N MET A 149 2.10 6.35 -19.15
CA MET A 149 0.67 6.00 -19.28
C MET A 149 -0.04 6.75 -20.42
N ALA A 150 0.56 7.81 -20.96
CA ALA A 150 -0.01 8.63 -22.02
C ALA A 150 0.46 8.24 -23.43
N ALA A 151 1.43 7.32 -23.56
CA ALA A 151 1.83 6.79 -24.85
C ALA A 151 0.77 5.79 -25.37
N PRO A 152 0.03 6.10 -26.45
CA PRO A 152 -0.88 5.14 -27.07
C PRO A 152 -0.09 3.96 -27.64
N PRO A 153 -0.61 2.72 -27.60
CA PRO A 153 -0.02 1.64 -28.36
C PRO A 153 -0.15 1.95 -29.85
N ALA A 154 0.99 2.02 -30.54
CA ALA A 154 1.06 2.08 -32.00
C ALA A 154 0.60 0.75 -32.63
#